data_AF-A0A225C570-F1
#
_entry.id   AF-A0A225C570-F1
#
_cell.length_a   1.000
_cell.length_b   1.000
_cell.length_c   1.000
_cell.angle_alpha   90.00
_cell.angle_beta   90.00
_cell.angle_gamma   90.00
#
_symmetry.space_group_name_H-M   'P 1'
#
loop_
_entity.id
_entity.type
_entity.pdbx_description
1 polymer ?
#
loop_
_entity_poly.entity_id
_entity_poly.type
_entity_poly.pdbx_seq_one_letter_code
_entity_poly.pdbx_strand_id
1 'polypeptide(L)'
;MGDAAARTGTDGGGDAEARRTARLPTRGSLHHVELQVRDLERALATWGWILGELGYREDARWPDGASLRLGDAYVVIARAPRDAAHDRRGAGLSHLAFHAGSAADVDRLWDAAPAHGWSRLYADRHPFAGGPDHRAAFLEDAERFKVELVADPGT
;
A
#
# COMPACT_ATOMS: atom_id res chain seq x y z
N MET A 1 30.16 27.52 -58.64
CA MET A 1 28.83 27.97 -58.21
C MET A 1 28.13 26.76 -57.59
N GLY A 2 28.03 26.71 -56.25
CA GLY A 2 27.37 25.70 -55.38
C GLY A 2 27.89 24.26 -55.48
N ASP A 3 28.84 23.79 -54.66
CA ASP A 3 28.79 23.42 -53.24
C ASP A 3 28.12 22.05 -52.93
N ALA A 4 28.83 21.24 -52.16
CA ALA A 4 28.57 19.84 -51.84
C ALA A 4 27.68 19.71 -50.61
N ALA A 5 26.85 18.66 -50.55
CA ALA A 5 26.35 18.13 -49.27
C ALA A 5 25.99 16.65 -49.38
N ALA A 6 26.71 15.85 -48.59
CA ALA A 6 26.45 14.45 -48.33
C ALA A 6 25.08 14.23 -47.65
N ARG A 7 24.46 13.08 -47.92
CA ARG A 7 23.41 12.53 -47.06
C ARG A 7 23.77 11.10 -46.69
N THR A 8 24.38 10.99 -45.52
CA THR A 8 24.49 9.77 -44.72
C THR A 8 23.10 9.38 -44.23
N GLY A 9 22.63 8.20 -44.62
CA GLY A 9 21.45 7.58 -44.01
C GLY A 9 21.82 7.08 -42.61
N THR A 10 21.18 7.67 -41.61
CA THR A 10 21.39 7.41 -40.19
C THR A 10 20.76 6.09 -39.73
N ASP A 11 21.58 5.35 -38.99
CA ASP A 11 21.34 4.29 -38.01
C ASP A 11 19.90 3.98 -37.57
N GLY A 12 19.54 2.69 -37.72
CA GLY A 12 18.46 2.03 -36.99
C GLY A 12 18.85 1.71 -35.54
N GLY A 13 19.11 2.74 -34.75
CA GLY A 13 19.60 2.64 -33.36
C GLY A 13 18.69 3.27 -32.30
N GLY A 14 17.38 3.39 -32.55
CA GLY A 14 16.47 4.17 -31.69
C GLY A 14 15.70 3.39 -30.61
N ASP A 15 15.57 2.07 -30.71
CA ASP A 15 14.57 1.32 -29.92
C ASP A 15 15.16 0.53 -28.73
N ALA A 16 16.46 0.67 -28.46
CA ALA A 16 17.15 -0.08 -27.40
C ALA A 16 17.37 0.70 -26.09
N GLU A 17 17.16 2.02 -26.07
CA GLU A 17 17.62 2.90 -24.97
C GLU A 17 16.50 3.49 -24.09
N ALA A 18 15.40 2.75 -23.88
CA ALA A 18 14.39 3.11 -22.87
C ALA A 18 13.90 1.92 -22.04
N ARG A 19 14.67 0.83 -21.99
CA ARG A 19 14.48 -0.17 -20.93
C ARG A 19 15.15 0.37 -19.68
N ARG A 20 14.40 1.12 -18.87
CA ARG A 20 14.70 1.31 -17.44
C ARG A 20 15.16 -0.05 -16.91
N THR A 21 16.41 -0.17 -16.50
CA THR A 21 16.86 -1.33 -15.74
C THR A 21 16.03 -1.33 -14.47
N ALA A 22 14.96 -2.12 -14.45
CA ALA A 22 14.18 -2.37 -13.26
C ALA A 22 15.18 -2.92 -12.23
N ARG A 23 15.45 -2.13 -11.19
CA ARG A 23 16.31 -2.56 -10.10
C ARG A 23 15.70 -3.82 -9.54
N LEU A 24 16.43 -4.92 -9.55
CA LEU A 24 15.94 -6.16 -8.98
C LEU A 24 15.61 -5.92 -7.49
N PRO A 25 14.53 -6.53 -6.96
CA PRO A 25 14.19 -6.42 -5.55
C PRO A 25 15.39 -6.84 -4.68
N THR A 26 15.56 -6.16 -3.55
CA THR A 26 16.63 -6.51 -2.61
C THR A 26 16.32 -7.86 -1.98
N ARG A 27 17.26 -8.82 -2.01
CA ARG A 27 17.07 -10.14 -1.39
C ARG A 27 16.61 -9.96 0.06
N GLY A 28 15.48 -10.56 0.41
CA GLY A 28 14.89 -10.49 1.75
C GLY A 28 13.85 -9.36 1.93
N SER A 29 13.64 -8.49 0.95
CA SER A 29 12.49 -7.58 0.97
C SER A 29 11.19 -8.36 0.92
N LEU A 30 10.14 -7.79 1.52
CA LEU A 30 8.81 -8.37 1.45
C LEU A 30 8.35 -8.45 -0.02
N HIS A 31 7.95 -9.65 -0.45
CA HIS A 31 7.37 -9.84 -1.77
C HIS A 31 5.86 -9.60 -1.75
N HIS A 32 5.16 -10.17 -0.77
CA HIS A 32 3.75 -9.90 -0.54
C HIS A 32 3.31 -10.32 0.86
N VAL A 33 2.13 -9.82 1.25
CA VAL A 33 1.36 -10.28 2.43
C VAL A 33 -0.03 -10.65 1.95
N GLU A 34 -0.60 -11.71 2.50
CA GLU A 34 -1.97 -12.12 2.25
C GLU A 34 -2.81 -11.95 3.52
N LEU A 35 -3.92 -11.23 3.39
CA LEU A 35 -4.95 -11.05 4.40
C LEU A 35 -6.12 -11.96 4.05
N GLN A 36 -6.42 -12.88 4.96
CA GLN A 36 -7.55 -13.79 4.87
C GLN A 36 -8.75 -13.17 5.59
N VAL A 37 -9.81 -12.88 4.86
CA VAL A 37 -10.98 -12.13 5.33
C VAL A 37 -12.27 -12.94 5.17
N ARG A 38 -13.27 -12.68 6.00
CA ARG A 38 -14.56 -13.39 5.92
C ARG A 38 -15.50 -12.73 4.92
N ASP A 39 -15.52 -11.40 4.87
CA ASP A 39 -16.32 -10.59 3.96
C ASP A 39 -15.42 -9.90 2.93
N LEU A 40 -15.15 -10.60 1.82
CA LEU A 40 -14.24 -10.13 0.78
C LEU A 40 -14.64 -8.76 0.20
N GLU A 41 -15.92 -8.55 -0.13
CA GLU A 41 -16.36 -7.29 -0.75
C GLU A 41 -16.17 -6.10 0.19
N ARG A 42 -16.53 -6.27 1.47
CA ARG A 42 -16.29 -5.25 2.50
C ARG A 42 -14.80 -4.99 2.67
N ALA A 43 -14.00 -6.04 2.80
CA ALA A 43 -12.56 -5.91 2.99
C ALA A 43 -11.92 -5.18 1.81
N LEU A 44 -12.31 -5.51 0.57
CA LEU A 44 -11.81 -4.83 -0.62
C LEU A 44 -12.20 -3.36 -0.68
N ALA A 45 -13.41 -3.00 -0.27
CA ALA A 45 -13.81 -1.59 -0.18
C ALA A 45 -12.97 -0.84 0.87
N THR A 46 -12.82 -1.41 2.06
CA THR A 46 -12.14 -0.78 3.21
C THR A 46 -10.61 -0.71 3.02
N TRP A 47 -9.98 -1.81 2.63
CA TRP A 47 -8.54 -1.87 2.34
C TRP A 47 -8.18 -1.25 1.00
N GLY A 48 -9.03 -1.39 -0.02
CA GLY A 48 -8.79 -0.77 -1.32
C GLY A 48 -8.73 0.75 -1.23
N TRP A 49 -9.56 1.37 -0.37
CA TRP A 49 -9.47 2.79 -0.08
C TRP A 49 -8.11 3.16 0.53
N ILE A 50 -7.74 2.59 1.67
CA ILE A 50 -6.51 3.02 2.37
C ILE A 50 -5.25 2.71 1.56
N LEU A 51 -5.19 1.57 0.88
CA LEU A 51 -4.06 1.21 0.01
C LEU A 51 -4.01 2.11 -1.23
N GLY A 52 -5.17 2.47 -1.79
CA GLY A 52 -5.27 3.43 -2.90
C GLY A 52 -4.77 4.81 -2.53
N GLU A 53 -5.09 5.31 -1.33
CA GLU A 53 -4.56 6.56 -0.79
C GLU A 53 -3.03 6.55 -0.64
N LEU A 54 -2.45 5.37 -0.36
CA LEU A 54 -1.00 5.15 -0.30
C LEU A 54 -0.37 4.90 -1.69
N GLY A 55 -1.16 4.93 -2.76
CA GLY A 55 -0.70 4.77 -4.14
C GLY A 55 -0.65 3.34 -4.67
N TYR A 56 -1.13 2.34 -3.92
CA TYR A 56 -1.31 0.99 -4.45
C TYR A 56 -2.39 0.98 -5.55
N ARG A 57 -2.26 0.04 -6.48
CA ARG A 57 -3.26 -0.21 -7.53
C ARG A 57 -3.60 -1.68 -7.60
N GLU A 58 -4.84 -2.00 -7.97
CA GLU A 58 -5.22 -3.39 -8.26
C GLU A 58 -4.30 -3.95 -9.36
N ASP A 59 -3.73 -5.13 -9.08
CA ASP A 59 -2.76 -5.85 -9.91
C ASP A 59 -3.42 -7.07 -10.55
N ALA A 60 -4.25 -7.79 -9.80
CA ALA A 60 -5.08 -8.89 -10.29
C ALA A 60 -6.35 -9.07 -9.44
N ARG A 61 -7.38 -9.66 -10.04
CA ARG A 61 -8.65 -10.00 -9.37
C ARG A 61 -9.18 -11.36 -9.82
N TRP A 62 -9.75 -12.11 -8.89
CA TRP A 62 -10.36 -13.42 -9.08
C TRP A 62 -11.60 -13.56 -8.16
N PRO A 63 -12.42 -14.63 -8.28
CA PRO A 63 -13.68 -14.74 -7.54
C PRO A 63 -13.53 -14.64 -6.01
N ASP A 64 -12.42 -15.13 -5.48
CA ASP A 64 -12.16 -15.20 -4.04
C ASP A 64 -11.05 -14.25 -3.57
N GLY A 65 -10.67 -13.25 -4.38
CA GLY A 65 -9.67 -12.27 -3.93
C GLY A 65 -9.18 -11.29 -4.97
N ALA A 66 -8.30 -10.41 -4.52
CA ALA A 66 -7.51 -9.54 -5.38
C ALA A 66 -6.15 -9.20 -4.78
N SER A 67 -5.21 -8.80 -5.63
CA SER A 67 -3.92 -8.24 -5.23
C SER A 67 -3.87 -6.75 -5.55
N LEU A 68 -3.27 -5.96 -4.65
CA LEU A 68 -2.95 -4.55 -4.86
C LEU A 68 -1.44 -4.35 -4.73
N ARG A 69 -0.81 -3.68 -5.68
CA ARG A 69 0.65 -3.56 -5.81
C ARG A 69 1.14 -2.12 -5.67
N LEU A 70 2.27 -1.95 -4.98
CA LEU A 70 3.08 -0.74 -4.99
C LEU A 70 4.56 -1.12 -5.10
N GLY A 71 5.19 -0.76 -6.22
CA GLY A 71 6.55 -1.17 -6.52
C GLY A 71 6.67 -2.70 -6.58
N ASP A 72 7.64 -3.24 -5.83
CA ASP A 72 7.97 -4.67 -5.86
C ASP A 72 7.09 -5.52 -4.92
N ALA A 73 6.36 -4.90 -3.99
CA ALA A 73 5.52 -5.59 -3.01
C ALA A 73 4.02 -5.44 -3.31
N TYR A 74 3.23 -6.43 -2.91
CA TYR A 74 1.76 -6.38 -3.01
C TYR A 74 1.06 -6.95 -1.79
N VAL A 75 -0.18 -6.52 -1.58
CA VAL A 75 -1.09 -7.06 -0.58
C VAL A 75 -2.16 -7.86 -1.29
N VAL A 76 -2.38 -9.10 -0.88
CA VAL A 76 -3.50 -9.92 -1.30
C VAL A 76 -4.60 -9.83 -0.25
N ILE A 77 -5.83 -9.61 -0.70
CA ILE A 77 -7.03 -9.69 0.13
C ILE A 77 -7.85 -10.85 -0.43
N ALA A 78 -7.98 -11.92 0.34
CA ALA A 78 -8.59 -13.17 -0.11
C ALA A 78 -9.62 -13.67 0.88
N ARG A 79 -10.68 -14.32 0.37
CA ARG A 79 -11.69 -14.97 1.20
C ARG A 79 -11.07 -16.14 1.95
N ALA A 80 -11.22 -16.15 3.26
CA ALA A 80 -10.76 -17.23 4.12
C ALA A 80 -11.45 -18.55 3.77
N PRO A 81 -10.71 -19.67 3.64
CA PRO A 81 -11.30 -20.99 3.39
C PRO A 81 -12.03 -21.55 4.62
N ARG A 82 -11.82 -20.95 5.79
CA ARG A 82 -12.50 -21.28 7.04
C ARG A 82 -13.01 -20.00 7.68
N ASP A 83 -14.27 -20.01 8.11
CA ASP A 83 -14.86 -18.90 8.84
C ASP A 83 -14.37 -18.89 10.29
N ALA A 84 -13.29 -18.14 10.54
CA ALA A 84 -12.73 -17.89 11.86
C ALA A 84 -12.49 -16.39 12.02
N ALA A 85 -12.95 -15.84 13.15
CA ALA A 85 -12.72 -14.43 13.44
C ALA A 85 -11.23 -14.17 13.71
N HIS A 86 -10.71 -13.08 13.14
CA HIS A 86 -9.37 -12.61 13.43
C HIS A 86 -9.33 -11.91 14.80
N ASP A 87 -8.35 -12.27 15.63
CA ASP A 87 -8.01 -11.53 16.84
C ASP A 87 -6.54 -11.13 16.81
N ARG A 88 -6.28 -9.85 16.51
CA ARG A 88 -4.94 -9.26 16.49
C ARG A 88 -4.17 -9.28 17.82
N ARG A 89 -4.82 -9.73 18.91
CA ARG A 89 -4.18 -9.94 20.23
C ARG A 89 -3.79 -11.40 20.47
N GLY A 90 -4.21 -12.32 19.60
CA GLY A 90 -3.78 -13.72 19.60
C GLY A 90 -2.50 -13.94 18.80
N ALA A 91 -2.03 -15.19 18.75
CA ALA A 91 -0.93 -15.59 17.88
C ALA A 91 -1.34 -15.44 16.41
N GLY A 92 -0.54 -14.71 15.62
CA GLY A 92 -0.83 -14.41 14.22
C GLY A 92 -0.43 -12.98 13.84
N LEU A 93 -1.06 -12.43 12.80
CA LEU A 93 -0.85 -11.04 12.40
C LEU A 93 -1.44 -10.10 13.46
N SER A 94 -0.66 -9.13 13.93
CA SER A 94 -1.18 -8.09 14.82
C SER A 94 -1.57 -6.82 14.07
N HIS A 95 -0.72 -6.37 13.15
CA HIS A 95 -0.96 -5.21 12.31
C HIS A 95 0.02 -5.12 11.15
N LEU A 96 -0.34 -4.29 10.18
CA LEU A 96 0.57 -3.78 9.15
C LEU A 96 0.80 -2.28 9.38
N ALA A 97 2.04 -1.83 9.22
CA ALA A 97 2.40 -0.42 9.28
C ALA A 97 2.89 0.05 7.91
N PHE A 98 2.47 1.24 7.49
CA PHE A 98 2.86 1.85 6.23
C PHE A 98 3.42 3.25 6.48
N HIS A 99 4.41 3.63 5.69
CA HIS A 99 4.79 5.04 5.53
C HIS A 99 3.66 5.74 4.77
N ALA A 100 3.15 6.83 5.34
CA ALA A 100 1.96 7.52 4.84
C ALA A 100 2.24 8.94 4.33
N GLY A 101 3.51 9.32 4.21
CA GLY A 101 3.93 10.65 3.76
C GLY A 101 3.98 11.64 4.91
N SER A 102 3.52 12.87 4.68
CA SER A 102 3.66 13.95 5.67
C SER A 102 2.72 13.79 6.88
N ALA A 103 2.97 14.57 7.93
CA ALA A 103 2.02 14.74 9.03
C ALA A 103 0.61 15.11 8.55
N ALA A 104 0.50 16.01 7.58
CA ALA A 104 -0.78 16.42 7.02
C ALA A 104 -1.51 15.27 6.30
N ASP A 105 -0.77 14.37 5.63
CA ASP A 105 -1.34 13.19 5.00
C ASP A 105 -1.92 12.23 6.03
N VAL A 106 -1.20 11.99 7.13
CA VAL A 106 -1.68 11.16 8.25
C VAL A 106 -2.95 11.73 8.87
N ASP A 107 -3.02 13.05 9.09
CA ASP A 107 -4.21 13.71 9.66
C ASP A 107 -5.43 13.57 8.75
N ARG A 108 -5.23 13.83 7.46
CA ARG A 108 -6.28 13.67 6.45
C ARG A 108 -6.81 12.24 6.41
N LEU A 109 -5.93 11.24 6.46
CA LEU A 109 -6.32 9.83 6.46
C LEU A 109 -7.04 9.45 7.74
N TRP A 110 -6.56 9.89 8.90
CA TRP A 110 -7.25 9.71 10.18
C TRP A 110 -8.67 10.28 10.15
N ASP A 111 -8.83 11.48 9.60
CA ASP A 111 -10.11 12.16 9.51
C ASP A 111 -11.10 11.44 8.59
N ALA A 112 -10.65 11.00 7.42
CA ALA A 112 -11.48 10.29 6.46
C ALA A 112 -11.84 8.86 6.89
N ALA A 113 -10.99 8.19 7.68
CA ALA A 113 -11.07 6.75 7.95
C ALA A 113 -12.47 6.20 8.32
N PRO A 114 -13.25 6.84 9.23
CA PRO A 114 -14.57 6.34 9.62
C PRO A 114 -15.57 6.23 8.47
N ALA A 115 -15.49 7.13 7.48
CA ALA A 115 -16.36 7.09 6.31
C ALA A 115 -16.07 5.88 5.39
N HIS A 116 -14.90 5.25 5.55
CA HIS A 116 -14.40 4.14 4.74
C HIS A 116 -14.34 2.81 5.52
N GLY A 117 -15.03 2.71 6.65
CA GLY A 117 -15.17 1.47 7.41
C GLY A 117 -14.03 1.20 8.41
N TRP A 118 -13.21 2.21 8.71
CA TRP A 118 -12.14 2.13 9.69
C TRP A 118 -12.54 2.79 11.02
N SER A 119 -12.37 2.07 12.12
CA SER A 119 -12.47 2.60 13.47
C SER A 119 -11.13 3.20 13.91
N ARG A 120 -11.18 4.36 14.57
CA ARG A 120 -10.00 5.01 15.15
C ARG A 120 -9.61 4.36 16.47
N LEU A 121 -8.37 3.88 16.57
CA LEU A 121 -7.82 3.36 17.82
C LEU A 121 -7.01 4.43 18.54
N TYR A 122 -7.02 4.39 19.87
CA TYR A 122 -6.18 5.24 20.73
C TYR A 122 -6.37 6.75 20.47
N ALA A 123 -7.61 7.16 20.19
CA ALA A 123 -7.94 8.55 19.85
C ALA A 123 -7.57 9.56 20.95
N ASP A 124 -7.54 9.11 22.21
CA ASP A 124 -7.10 9.87 23.38
C ASP A 124 -5.60 10.26 23.33
N ARG A 125 -4.81 9.53 22.54
CA ARG A 125 -3.35 9.72 22.39
C ARG A 125 -2.94 10.01 20.96
N HIS A 126 -3.87 10.15 20.04
CA HIS A 126 -3.55 10.50 18.65
C HIS A 126 -2.95 11.91 18.56
N PRO A 127 -1.91 12.15 17.74
CA PRO A 127 -1.23 11.21 16.83
C PRO A 127 -0.02 10.48 17.42
N PHE A 128 0.21 10.55 18.73
CA PHE A 128 1.43 10.05 19.38
C PHE A 128 1.20 8.78 20.23
N ALA A 129 0.25 7.93 19.83
CA ALA A 129 -0.08 6.72 20.59
C ALA A 129 1.06 5.67 20.60
N GLY A 130 2.00 5.76 19.65
CA GLY A 130 3.22 4.95 19.59
C GLY A 130 4.42 5.53 20.34
N GLY A 131 4.33 6.76 20.85
CA GLY A 131 5.41 7.47 21.54
C GLY A 131 5.52 8.94 21.10
N PRO A 132 6.24 9.79 21.87
CA PRO A 132 6.30 11.24 21.64
C PRO A 132 6.90 11.63 20.29
N ASP A 133 7.84 10.83 19.76
CA ASP A 133 8.49 11.07 18.47
C ASP A 133 7.88 10.23 17.33
N HIS A 134 6.72 9.61 17.58
CA HIS A 134 6.09 8.66 16.65
C HIS A 134 4.69 9.13 16.27
N ARG A 135 4.61 9.94 15.22
CA ARG A 135 3.36 10.47 14.69
C ARG A 135 2.69 9.45 13.77
N ALA A 136 1.58 8.86 14.21
CA ALA A 136 0.86 7.86 13.44
C ALA A 136 -0.66 7.84 13.69
N ALA A 137 -1.40 7.41 12.66
CA ALA A 137 -2.80 7.02 12.77
C ALA A 137 -2.90 5.51 13.00
N PHE A 138 -3.64 5.08 14.03
CA PHE A 138 -3.92 3.67 14.30
C PHE A 138 -5.40 3.39 14.02
N LEU A 139 -5.66 2.50 13.08
CA LEU A 139 -7.01 2.22 12.60
C LEU A 139 -7.30 0.71 12.67
N GLU A 140 -8.56 0.34 12.85
CA GLU A 140 -9.03 -1.05 12.88
C GLU A 140 -10.24 -1.23 11.96
N ASP A 141 -10.24 -2.24 11.11
CA ASP A 141 -11.39 -2.56 10.27
C ASP A 141 -12.45 -3.38 11.01
N ALA A 142 -13.58 -3.67 10.35
CA ALA A 142 -14.66 -4.48 10.91
C ALA A 142 -14.28 -5.94 11.19
N GLU A 143 -13.15 -6.41 10.64
CA GLU A 143 -12.60 -7.76 10.85
C GLU A 143 -11.43 -7.76 11.85
N ARG A 144 -11.22 -6.64 12.56
CA ARG A 144 -10.21 -6.43 13.59
C ARG A 144 -8.76 -6.42 13.11
N PHE A 145 -8.53 -6.30 11.80
CA PHE A 145 -7.19 -6.02 11.32
C PHE A 145 -6.82 -4.59 11.67
N LYS A 146 -5.63 -4.41 12.27
CA LYS A 146 -5.10 -3.10 12.59
C LYS A 146 -4.13 -2.65 11.51
N VAL A 147 -4.26 -1.39 11.10
CA VAL A 147 -3.27 -0.69 10.28
C VAL A 147 -2.71 0.50 11.06
N GLU A 148 -1.45 0.79 10.80
CA GLU A 148 -0.72 1.94 11.32
C GLU A 148 -0.17 2.76 10.15
N LEU A 149 -0.46 4.06 10.13
CA LEU A 149 -0.02 5.00 9.10
C LEU A 149 0.96 5.98 9.73
N VAL A 150 2.24 5.86 9.38
CA VAL A 150 3.33 6.59 10.02
C VAL A 150 3.75 7.77 9.15
N ALA A 151 3.84 8.95 9.76
CA ALA A 151 4.35 10.14 9.08
C ALA A 151 5.88 10.07 8.90
N ASP A 152 6.38 10.75 7.88
CA ASP A 152 7.80 10.94 7.68
C ASP A 152 8.40 11.79 8.81
N PRO A 153 9.62 11.46 9.28
CA PRO A 153 10.26 12.23 10.35
C PRO A 153 10.40 13.71 10.01
N GLY A 154 10.07 14.59 10.97
CA GLY A 154 10.26 16.03 10.83
C GLY A 154 9.24 16.75 9.92
N THR A 155 8.14 16.08 9.58
CA THR A 155 7.00 16.68 8.88
C THR A 155 5.87 17.08 9.81
#